data_AF-A0A1V0PDD1-F1
#
_entry.id   AF-A0A1V0PDD1-F1
#
_cell.length_a   1.000
_cell.length_b   1.000
_cell.length_c   1.000
_cell.angle_alpha   90.00
_cell.angle_beta   90.00
_cell.angle_gamma   90.00
#
_symmetry.space_group_name_H-M   'P 1'
#
loop_
_entity.id
_entity.type
_entity.pdbx_description
1 polymer ?
#
loop_
_entity_poly.entity_id
_entity_poly.type
_entity_poly.pdbx_seq_one_letter_code
_entity_poly.pdbx_strand_id
1 'polypeptide(L)'
;MTFTTKQINNLLGIEDCLKAPEVLMKAMLNPKKREHLFNDFLKIEKDLSYDWFQDYYEEEQSQRKTFKQEFTPTSIAKLISQIVSDGKDASSFLDPSAGNGGMLIQSWIENTTPLINPSHYWFVAQEISERSIPYLIFNFAIRGWNGLIYHGDTLERKFKNVFFIQNSNDDWFKHSEVNVVPRTISVQDKEWLEIDCFYGEEIKHIESKNINSLDNKKIETAS
;
A
#
# COMPACT_ATOMS: atom_id res chain seq x y z
N MET A 1 -12.95 -18.49 0.03
CA MET A 1 -12.92 -17.17 0.68
C MET A 1 -14.28 -16.90 1.30
N THR A 2 -14.31 -16.39 2.53
CA THR A 2 -15.55 -16.13 3.29
C THR A 2 -15.99 -14.67 3.21
N PHE A 3 -15.17 -13.82 2.60
CA PHE A 3 -15.40 -12.39 2.47
C PHE A 3 -15.70 -12.03 1.02
N THR A 4 -16.91 -11.55 0.76
CA THR A 4 -17.49 -11.37 -0.57
C THR A 4 -17.51 -9.91 -0.99
N THR A 5 -17.61 -9.65 -2.30
CA THR A 5 -17.84 -8.31 -2.86
C THR A 5 -18.99 -7.61 -2.12
N LYS A 6 -20.12 -8.28 -1.92
CA LYS A 6 -21.27 -7.70 -1.23
C LYS A 6 -20.96 -7.21 0.20
N GLN A 7 -20.12 -7.92 0.95
CA GLN A 7 -19.75 -7.51 2.32
C GLN A 7 -18.88 -6.25 2.31
N ILE A 8 -17.90 -6.17 1.41
CA ILE A 8 -17.06 -4.97 1.25
C ILE A 8 -17.90 -3.76 0.81
N ASN A 9 -18.86 -3.96 -0.11
CA ASN A 9 -19.76 -2.89 -0.56
C ASN A 9 -20.57 -2.32 0.62
N ASN A 10 -21.09 -3.21 1.46
CA ASN A 10 -21.82 -2.80 2.67
C ASN A 10 -20.93 -2.05 3.66
N LEU A 11 -19.68 -2.50 3.87
CA LEU A 11 -18.71 -1.81 4.74
C LEU A 11 -18.35 -0.41 4.22
N LEU A 12 -18.19 -0.28 2.91
CA LEU A 12 -17.89 1.01 2.27
C LEU A 12 -19.15 1.88 2.10
N GLY A 13 -20.35 1.33 2.33
CA GLY A 13 -21.60 2.04 2.12
C GLY A 13 -21.87 2.38 0.65
N ILE A 14 -21.48 1.48 -0.26
CA ILE A 14 -21.63 1.66 -1.71
C ILE A 14 -22.48 0.55 -2.33
N GLU A 15 -23.11 0.87 -3.45
CA GLU A 15 -23.94 -0.09 -4.20
C GLU A 15 -23.17 -0.72 -5.37
N ASP A 16 -22.07 -0.10 -5.80
CA ASP A 16 -21.32 -0.43 -7.03
C ASP A 16 -19.81 -0.35 -6.77
N CYS A 17 -19.07 -1.39 -7.20
CA CYS A 17 -17.62 -1.50 -7.08
C CYS A 17 -16.87 -0.36 -7.77
N LEU A 18 -17.44 0.27 -8.81
CA LEU A 18 -16.83 1.42 -9.48
C LEU A 18 -16.69 2.65 -8.57
N LYS A 19 -17.46 2.74 -7.48
CA LYS A 19 -17.37 3.81 -6.48
C LYS A 19 -16.35 3.51 -5.37
N ALA A 20 -15.89 2.26 -5.25
CA ALA A 20 -15.02 1.83 -4.16
C ALA A 20 -13.72 2.64 -4.06
N PRO A 21 -12.98 2.92 -5.15
CA PRO A 21 -11.73 3.68 -5.03
C PRO A 21 -11.90 5.09 -4.45
N GLU A 22 -12.95 5.81 -4.86
CA GLU A 22 -13.20 7.18 -4.38
C GLU A 22 -13.57 7.19 -2.89
N VAL A 23 -14.49 6.31 -2.48
CA VAL A 23 -14.94 6.21 -1.09
C VAL A 23 -13.80 5.74 -0.19
N LEU A 24 -13.02 4.76 -0.65
CA LEU A 24 -11.89 4.22 0.08
C LEU A 24 -10.78 5.26 0.23
N MET A 25 -10.45 6.03 -0.82
CA MET A 25 -9.46 7.11 -0.73
C MET A 25 -9.85 8.13 0.34
N LYS A 26 -11.13 8.56 0.36
CA LYS A 26 -11.64 9.49 1.39
C LYS A 26 -11.57 8.91 2.80
N ALA A 27 -11.75 7.59 2.95
CA ALA A 27 -11.58 6.92 4.23
C ALA A 27 -10.09 6.87 4.62
N MET A 28 -9.20 6.51 3.69
CA MET A 28 -7.76 6.39 3.94
C MET A 28 -7.09 7.70 4.33
N LEU A 29 -7.57 8.84 3.81
CA LEU A 29 -7.09 10.18 4.16
C LEU A 29 -7.85 10.81 5.35
N ASN A 30 -8.52 10.00 6.18
CA ASN A 30 -9.17 10.46 7.39
C ASN A 30 -8.91 9.46 8.52
N PRO A 31 -8.06 9.79 9.52
CA PRO A 31 -7.62 8.83 10.54
C PRO A 31 -8.79 8.13 11.24
N LYS A 32 -9.80 8.89 11.65
CA LYS A 32 -10.96 8.36 12.38
C LYS A 32 -11.79 7.42 11.52
N LYS A 33 -12.05 7.80 10.26
CA LYS A 33 -12.80 6.95 9.33
C LYS A 33 -12.01 5.70 8.96
N ARG A 34 -10.71 5.83 8.73
CA ARG A 34 -9.80 4.71 8.43
C ARG A 34 -9.79 3.69 9.56
N GLU A 35 -9.56 4.11 10.79
CA GLU A 35 -9.56 3.23 11.96
C GLU A 35 -10.91 2.55 12.17
N HIS A 36 -12.02 3.30 12.02
CA HIS A 36 -13.35 2.71 12.13
C HIS A 36 -13.59 1.63 11.06
N LEU A 37 -13.22 1.93 9.81
CA LEU A 37 -13.32 0.98 8.70
C LEU A 37 -12.46 -0.26 8.95
N PHE A 38 -11.22 -0.12 9.41
CA PHE A 38 -10.34 -1.25 9.73
C PHE A 38 -10.94 -2.13 10.84
N ASN A 39 -11.45 -1.52 11.91
CA ASN A 39 -12.08 -2.26 12.99
C ASN A 39 -13.33 -3.03 12.53
N ASP A 40 -14.17 -2.42 11.68
CA ASP A 40 -15.36 -3.09 11.16
C ASP A 40 -15.01 -4.17 10.14
N PHE A 41 -13.98 -3.94 9.33
CA PHE A 41 -13.42 -4.94 8.43
C PHE A 41 -12.90 -6.17 9.19
N LEU A 42 -12.08 -5.95 10.22
CA LEU A 42 -11.42 -7.01 11.00
C LEU A 42 -12.37 -7.82 11.90
N LYS A 43 -13.60 -7.33 12.10
CA LYS A 43 -14.68 -8.13 12.71
C LYS A 43 -15.19 -9.22 11.77
N ILE A 44 -15.12 -9.00 10.46
CA ILE A 44 -15.65 -9.91 9.44
C ILE A 44 -14.54 -10.82 8.92
N GLU A 45 -13.37 -10.26 8.63
CA GLU A 45 -12.24 -11.00 8.07
C GLU A 45 -10.95 -10.67 8.82
N LYS A 46 -10.26 -11.71 9.29
CA LYS A 46 -9.07 -11.58 10.15
C LYS A 46 -7.79 -12.08 9.48
N ASP A 47 -7.93 -12.82 8.39
CA ASP A 47 -6.77 -13.33 7.68
C ASP A 47 -6.21 -12.25 6.75
N LEU A 48 -5.09 -11.65 7.16
CA LEU A 48 -4.37 -10.60 6.45
C LEU A 48 -3.47 -11.13 5.32
N SER A 49 -3.47 -12.44 5.06
CA SER A 49 -2.52 -13.09 4.13
C SER A 49 -2.88 -12.96 2.64
N TYR A 50 -3.93 -12.22 2.30
CA TYR A 50 -4.36 -12.06 0.91
C TYR A 50 -4.91 -10.67 0.62
N ASP A 51 -4.95 -10.33 -0.66
CA ASP A 51 -5.59 -9.11 -1.16
C ASP A 51 -7.09 -9.36 -1.36
N TRP A 52 -7.93 -8.71 -0.54
CA TRP A 52 -9.39 -8.83 -0.63
C TRP A 52 -9.99 -8.02 -1.78
N PHE A 53 -9.24 -7.10 -2.37
CA PHE A 53 -9.72 -6.20 -3.43
C PHE A 53 -9.37 -6.68 -4.84
N GLN A 54 -8.73 -7.85 -4.97
CA GLN A 54 -8.42 -8.44 -6.27
C GLN A 54 -9.71 -8.59 -7.11
N ASP A 55 -10.73 -9.26 -6.58
CA ASP A 55 -12.00 -9.48 -7.29
C ASP A 55 -12.69 -8.16 -7.68
N TYR A 56 -12.63 -7.15 -6.79
CA TYR A 56 -13.15 -5.81 -7.06
C TYR A 56 -12.46 -5.15 -8.25
N TYR A 57 -11.14 -5.22 -8.25
CA TYR A 57 -10.33 -4.60 -9.27
C TYR A 57 -10.51 -5.32 -10.61
N GLU A 58 -10.55 -6.66 -10.60
CA GLU A 58 -10.80 -7.47 -11.79
C GLU A 58 -12.20 -7.21 -12.38
N GLU A 59 -13.24 -7.15 -11.54
CA GLU A 59 -14.60 -6.85 -11.98
C GLU A 59 -14.68 -5.46 -12.63
N GLU A 60 -14.08 -4.46 -12.00
CA GLU A 60 -13.99 -3.11 -12.54
C GLU A 60 -13.26 -3.06 -13.89
N GLN A 61 -12.09 -3.70 -14.01
CA GLN A 61 -11.32 -3.70 -15.26
C GLN A 61 -12.07 -4.42 -16.38
N SER A 62 -12.79 -5.50 -16.06
CA SER A 62 -13.60 -6.25 -17.02
C SER A 62 -14.70 -5.39 -17.65
N GLN A 63 -15.30 -4.47 -16.87
CA GLN A 63 -16.35 -3.58 -17.34
C GLN A 63 -15.81 -2.46 -18.25
N ARG A 64 -14.53 -2.10 -18.17
CA ARG A 64 -13.96 -0.92 -18.83
C ARG A 64 -13.43 -1.11 -20.25
N LYS A 65 -13.39 -2.31 -20.83
CA LYS A 65 -12.89 -2.60 -22.21
C LYS A 65 -11.46 -2.11 -22.54
N THR A 66 -10.74 -1.49 -21.62
CA THR A 66 -9.33 -1.10 -21.75
C THR A 66 -8.39 -2.19 -21.25
N PHE A 67 -7.11 -2.10 -21.64
CA PHE A 67 -6.04 -3.10 -21.45
C PHE A 67 -6.22 -3.97 -20.21
N LYS A 68 -6.35 -5.29 -20.45
CA LYS A 68 -6.46 -6.30 -19.40
C LYS A 68 -5.11 -6.39 -18.69
N GLN A 69 -5.00 -5.79 -17.50
CA GLN A 69 -3.96 -6.18 -16.56
C GLN A 69 -4.33 -7.57 -16.03
N GLU A 70 -3.44 -8.54 -16.20
CA GLU A 70 -3.60 -9.87 -15.63
C GLU A 70 -3.00 -9.88 -14.23
N PHE A 71 -3.79 -10.29 -13.24
CA PHE A 71 -3.32 -10.39 -11.85
C PHE A 71 -2.31 -11.53 -11.72
N THR A 72 -1.26 -11.34 -10.92
CA THR A 72 -0.29 -12.42 -10.65
C THR A 72 -0.94 -13.46 -9.74
N PRO A 73 -1.14 -14.72 -10.20
CA PRO A 73 -1.73 -15.75 -9.35
C PRO A 73 -0.89 -15.96 -8.08
N THR A 74 -1.56 -16.21 -6.95
CA THR A 74 -0.90 -16.40 -5.65
C THR A 74 0.23 -17.42 -5.69
N SER A 75 0.06 -18.51 -6.44
CA SER A 75 1.09 -19.54 -6.58
C SER A 75 2.38 -19.02 -7.24
N ILE A 76 2.25 -18.12 -8.23
CA ILE A 76 3.38 -17.49 -8.91
C ILE A 76 4.04 -16.46 -8.00
N ALA A 77 3.25 -15.62 -7.32
CA ALA A 77 3.76 -14.62 -6.38
C ALA A 77 4.54 -15.28 -5.22
N LYS A 78 4.02 -16.39 -4.69
CA LYS A 78 4.70 -17.20 -3.67
C LYS A 78 6.02 -17.77 -4.19
N LEU A 79 6.03 -18.38 -5.37
CA LEU A 79 7.24 -18.93 -5.97
C LEU A 79 8.32 -17.86 -6.15
N ILE A 80 7.97 -16.69 -6.70
CA ILE A 80 8.89 -15.58 -6.88
C ILE A 80 9.43 -15.10 -5.53
N SER A 81 8.56 -14.95 -4.54
CA SER A 81 8.95 -14.50 -3.20
C SER A 81 9.98 -15.42 -2.53
N GLN A 82 9.84 -16.73 -2.72
CA GLN A 82 10.78 -17.73 -2.21
C GLN A 82 12.12 -17.75 -2.97
N ILE A 83 12.09 -17.47 -4.28
CA ILE A 83 13.32 -17.37 -5.09
C ILE A 83 14.14 -16.15 -4.69
N VAL A 84 13.48 -15.00 -4.53
CA VAL A 84 14.16 -13.72 -4.24
C VAL A 84 14.81 -13.73 -2.86
N SER A 85 14.21 -14.40 -1.89
CA SER A 85 14.72 -14.43 -0.52
C SER A 85 15.84 -15.45 -0.30
N ASP A 86 16.05 -16.39 -1.23
CA ASP A 86 16.97 -17.53 -1.05
C ASP A 86 16.77 -18.24 0.31
N GLY A 87 15.52 -18.26 0.79
CA GLY A 87 15.12 -18.81 2.08
C GLY A 87 15.55 -18.01 3.33
N LYS A 88 15.88 -16.71 3.18
CA LYS A 88 16.25 -15.81 4.30
C LYS A 88 15.20 -14.72 4.53
N ASP A 89 15.13 -14.22 5.76
CA ASP A 89 14.28 -13.07 6.07
C ASP A 89 14.73 -11.84 5.27
N ALA A 90 13.77 -11.14 4.69
CA ALA A 90 13.99 -9.89 3.97
C ALA A 90 13.47 -8.71 4.80
N SER A 91 14.24 -7.63 4.86
CA SER A 91 13.87 -6.39 5.55
C SER A 91 13.29 -5.33 4.62
N SER A 92 13.46 -5.47 3.30
CA SER A 92 13.03 -4.49 2.30
C SER A 92 12.35 -5.16 1.11
N PHE A 93 11.25 -4.56 0.66
CA PHE A 93 10.41 -5.06 -0.42
C PHE A 93 10.10 -3.94 -1.40
N LEU A 94 10.22 -4.22 -2.70
CA LEU A 94 9.91 -3.27 -3.77
C LEU A 94 9.04 -3.94 -4.83
N ASP A 95 7.94 -3.29 -5.18
CA ASP A 95 7.14 -3.63 -6.36
C ASP A 95 6.94 -2.35 -7.23
N PRO A 96 7.58 -2.27 -8.41
CA PRO A 96 7.50 -1.10 -9.28
C PRO A 96 6.18 -0.98 -10.07
N SER A 97 5.29 -1.97 -9.96
CA SER A 97 3.98 -2.01 -10.63
C SER A 97 2.98 -2.76 -9.74
N ALA A 98 2.75 -2.23 -8.54
CA ALA A 98 2.20 -2.99 -7.43
C ALA A 98 0.73 -3.41 -7.61
N GLY A 99 -0.03 -2.76 -8.50
CA GLY A 99 -1.47 -2.95 -8.58
C GLY A 99 -2.10 -2.67 -7.23
N ASN A 100 -2.71 -3.68 -6.61
CA ASN A 100 -3.27 -3.57 -5.26
C ASN A 100 -2.30 -4.02 -4.14
N GLY A 101 -1.09 -4.48 -4.49
CA GLY A 101 -0.04 -4.90 -3.56
C GLY A 101 0.01 -6.40 -3.30
N GLY A 102 -0.66 -7.22 -4.11
CA GLY A 102 -0.72 -8.68 -3.93
C GLY A 102 0.66 -9.35 -3.85
N MET A 103 1.61 -8.93 -4.69
CA MET A 103 2.98 -9.45 -4.65
C MET A 103 3.68 -9.11 -3.32
N LEU A 104 3.59 -7.85 -2.87
CA LEU A 104 4.18 -7.42 -1.60
C LEU A 104 3.57 -8.16 -0.41
N ILE A 105 2.26 -8.44 -0.44
CA ILE A 105 1.59 -9.25 0.59
C ILE A 105 2.18 -10.66 0.63
N GLN A 106 2.39 -11.29 -0.52
CA GLN A 106 3.00 -12.63 -0.57
C GLN A 106 4.47 -12.62 -0.13
N SER A 107 5.24 -11.63 -0.57
CA SER A 107 6.64 -11.49 -0.12
C SER A 107 6.73 -11.26 1.39
N TRP A 108 5.79 -10.50 1.96
CA TRP A 108 5.69 -10.32 3.40
C TRP A 108 5.41 -11.65 4.13
N ILE A 109 4.45 -12.44 3.68
CA ILE A 109 4.08 -13.72 4.33
C ILE A 109 5.23 -14.72 4.27
N GLU A 110 5.91 -14.82 3.13
CA GLU A 110 6.94 -15.83 2.93
C GLU A 110 8.29 -15.45 3.58
N ASN A 111 8.57 -14.14 3.74
CA ASN A 111 9.90 -13.66 4.08
C ASN A 111 9.94 -12.77 5.35
N THR A 112 8.88 -12.79 6.16
CA THR A 112 8.87 -12.12 7.46
C THR A 112 8.56 -13.06 8.61
N THR A 113 9.14 -12.75 9.76
CA THR A 113 8.92 -13.49 10.99
C THR A 113 7.82 -12.79 11.80
N PRO A 114 6.73 -13.48 12.16
CA PRO A 114 5.68 -12.90 12.98
C PRO A 114 6.22 -12.34 14.30
N LEU A 115 5.62 -11.25 14.78
CA LEU A 115 5.95 -10.59 16.04
C LEU A 115 7.30 -9.84 16.07
N ILE A 116 8.01 -9.75 14.94
CA ILE A 116 9.07 -8.75 14.78
C ILE A 116 8.44 -7.36 14.62
N ASN A 117 9.08 -6.37 15.23
CA ASN A 117 8.64 -4.98 15.18
C ASN A 117 8.51 -4.47 13.72
N PRO A 118 7.42 -3.76 13.37
CA PRO A 118 7.21 -3.21 12.04
C PRO A 118 8.37 -2.36 11.49
N SER A 119 9.17 -1.73 12.36
CA SER A 119 10.33 -0.91 11.99
C SER A 119 11.40 -1.67 11.22
N HIS A 120 11.49 -2.99 11.43
CA HIS A 120 12.41 -3.90 10.75
C HIS A 120 12.09 -4.09 9.26
N TYR A 121 10.83 -3.89 8.87
CA TYR A 121 10.38 -4.09 7.49
C TYR A 121 10.13 -2.75 6.79
N TRP A 122 10.46 -2.69 5.51
CA TRP A 122 10.25 -1.53 4.65
C TRP A 122 9.66 -1.92 3.31
N PHE A 123 8.52 -1.32 2.97
CA PHE A 123 7.78 -1.64 1.75
C PHE A 123 7.76 -0.44 0.80
N VAL A 124 8.06 -0.68 -0.48
CA VAL A 124 7.95 0.32 -1.53
C VAL A 124 7.05 -0.21 -2.63
N ALA A 125 5.97 0.51 -2.90
CA ALA A 125 5.07 0.24 -4.02
C ALA A 125 5.09 1.41 -4.99
N GLN A 126 5.06 1.13 -6.29
CA GLN A 126 4.86 2.15 -7.32
C GLN A 126 3.69 1.71 -8.22
N GLU A 127 2.79 2.62 -8.53
CA GLU A 127 1.60 2.33 -9.32
C GLU A 127 1.10 3.57 -10.07
N ILE A 128 0.74 3.38 -11.34
CA ILE A 128 0.26 4.45 -12.23
C ILE A 128 -1.26 4.63 -12.14
N SER A 129 -1.99 3.55 -11.85
CA SER A 129 -3.44 3.51 -11.74
C SER A 129 -3.92 4.22 -10.49
N GLU A 130 -4.54 5.38 -10.69
CA GLU A 130 -5.19 6.15 -9.62
C GLU A 130 -6.25 5.36 -8.85
N ARG A 131 -6.85 4.36 -9.51
CA ARG A 131 -7.87 3.50 -8.93
C ARG A 131 -7.31 2.47 -7.96
N SER A 132 -6.06 2.06 -8.14
CA SER A 132 -5.39 1.05 -7.32
C SER A 132 -4.77 1.63 -6.05
N ILE A 133 -4.35 2.90 -6.09
CA ILE A 133 -3.75 3.62 -4.95
C ILE A 133 -4.56 3.49 -3.64
N PRO A 134 -5.88 3.69 -3.58
CA PRO A 134 -6.61 3.55 -2.32
C PRO A 134 -6.58 2.13 -1.76
N TYR A 135 -6.55 1.10 -2.61
CA TYR A 135 -6.40 -0.29 -2.17
C TYR A 135 -4.99 -0.56 -1.66
N LEU A 136 -3.95 -0.03 -2.31
CA LEU A 136 -2.58 -0.10 -1.82
C LEU A 136 -2.43 0.55 -0.43
N ILE A 137 -2.95 1.77 -0.26
CA ILE A 137 -2.88 2.47 1.03
C ILE A 137 -3.61 1.66 2.10
N PHE A 138 -4.80 1.13 1.79
CA PHE A 138 -5.52 0.25 2.71
C PHE A 138 -4.67 -0.97 3.08
N ASN A 139 -4.11 -1.67 2.08
CA ASN A 139 -3.36 -2.90 2.29
C ASN A 139 -2.10 -2.70 3.13
N PHE A 140 -1.40 -1.57 2.95
CA PHE A 140 -0.25 -1.20 3.77
C PHE A 140 -0.69 -0.84 5.20
N ALA A 141 -1.69 0.03 5.33
CA ALA A 141 -2.04 0.61 6.61
C ALA A 141 -2.74 -0.39 7.56
N ILE A 142 -3.63 -1.25 7.05
CA ILE A 142 -4.31 -2.24 7.88
C ILE A 142 -3.34 -3.28 8.47
N ARG A 143 -2.26 -3.60 7.73
CA ARG A 143 -1.21 -4.54 8.13
C ARG A 143 -0.12 -3.93 9.03
N GLY A 144 -0.22 -2.64 9.34
CA GLY A 144 0.75 -1.98 10.21
C GLY A 144 2.14 -1.81 9.58
N TRP A 145 2.24 -1.81 8.24
CA TRP A 145 3.52 -1.70 7.52
C TRP A 145 4.12 -0.29 7.55
N ASN A 146 5.44 -0.24 7.39
CA ASN A 146 6.19 0.99 7.14
C ASN A 146 6.64 1.05 5.68
N GLY A 147 6.46 2.17 5.00
CA GLY A 147 6.83 2.23 3.59
C GLY A 147 6.41 3.47 2.81
N LEU A 148 6.68 3.41 1.50
CA LEU A 148 6.30 4.44 0.53
C LEU A 148 5.43 3.84 -0.58
N ILE A 149 4.41 4.60 -0.96
CA ILE A 149 3.58 4.31 -2.13
C ILE A 149 3.73 5.49 -3.09
N TYR A 150 4.30 5.24 -4.27
CA TYR A 150 4.48 6.21 -5.33
C TYR A 150 3.33 6.09 -6.33
N HIS A 151 2.52 7.14 -6.46
CA HIS A 151 1.46 7.21 -7.47
C HIS A 151 1.98 7.95 -8.71
N GLY A 152 2.26 7.24 -9.80
CA GLY A 152 2.72 7.84 -11.05
C GLY A 152 3.47 6.88 -11.96
N ASP A 153 4.27 7.45 -12.86
CA ASP A 153 5.05 6.69 -13.84
C ASP A 153 6.42 6.31 -13.24
N THR A 154 6.59 5.02 -13.01
CA THR A 154 7.82 4.42 -12.48
C THR A 154 9.02 4.61 -13.40
N LEU A 155 8.84 4.58 -14.72
CA LEU A 155 9.94 4.65 -15.69
C LEU A 155 10.42 6.08 -15.87
N GLU A 156 9.50 7.04 -15.96
CA GLU A 156 9.84 8.45 -16.11
C GLU A 156 10.13 9.14 -14.77
N ARG A 157 10.01 8.42 -13.64
CA ARG A 157 10.14 8.95 -12.26
C ARG A 157 9.28 10.19 -12.01
N LYS A 158 8.13 10.26 -12.69
CA LYS A 158 7.14 11.34 -12.53
C LYS A 158 6.02 10.86 -11.65
N PHE A 159 5.79 11.54 -10.54
CA PHE A 159 4.80 11.11 -9.56
C PHE A 159 3.74 12.20 -9.33
N LYS A 160 2.48 11.79 -9.24
CA LYS A 160 1.42 12.64 -8.71
C LYS A 160 1.65 12.82 -7.22
N ASN A 161 1.47 11.77 -6.43
CA ASN A 161 1.61 11.86 -4.98
C ASN A 161 2.49 10.73 -4.47
N VAL A 162 3.21 10.99 -3.37
CA VAL A 162 3.94 9.95 -2.64
C VAL A 162 3.33 9.87 -1.25
N PHE A 163 2.86 8.68 -0.88
CA PHE A 163 2.28 8.40 0.42
C PHE A 163 3.33 7.76 1.29
N PHE A 164 3.54 8.33 2.47
CA PHE A 164 4.39 7.80 3.51
C PHE A 164 3.55 7.14 4.59
N ILE A 165 3.65 5.81 4.64
CA ILE A 165 2.92 4.96 5.58
C ILE A 165 3.86 4.62 6.72
N GLN A 166 3.46 4.90 7.95
CA GLN A 166 4.29 4.58 9.10
C GLN A 166 3.46 4.03 10.25
N ASN A 167 4.04 3.10 11.00
CA ASN A 167 3.53 2.65 12.28
C ASN A 167 4.36 3.32 13.37
N SER A 168 3.94 4.51 13.81
CA SER A 168 4.69 5.32 14.78
C SER A 168 4.89 4.65 16.13
N ASN A 169 4.04 3.67 16.46
CA ASN A 169 4.09 2.95 17.72
C ASN A 169 5.02 1.74 17.69
N ASP A 170 5.52 1.38 16.50
CA ASP A 170 6.32 0.18 16.25
C ASP A 170 5.68 -1.10 16.84
N ASP A 171 4.35 -1.19 16.73
CA ASP A 171 3.53 -2.23 17.34
C ASP A 171 2.82 -3.03 16.25
N TRP A 172 3.10 -4.33 16.20
CA TRP A 172 2.52 -5.26 15.22
C TRP A 172 0.99 -5.29 15.22
N PHE A 173 0.35 -5.00 16.36
CA PHE A 173 -1.12 -5.02 16.47
C PHE A 173 -1.78 -3.70 16.05
N LYS A 174 -0.99 -2.65 15.78
CA LYS A 174 -1.51 -1.33 15.41
C LYS A 174 -1.43 -1.10 13.92
N HIS A 175 -2.41 -0.35 13.42
CA HIS A 175 -2.44 0.10 12.04
C HIS A 175 -1.48 1.26 11.81
N SER A 176 -1.06 1.45 10.56
CA SER A 176 -0.20 2.55 10.18
C SER A 176 -0.98 3.85 9.93
N GLU A 177 -0.33 4.96 10.27
CA GLU A 177 -0.69 6.30 9.85
C GLU A 177 -0.40 6.50 8.35
N VAL A 178 -1.22 7.34 7.71
CA VAL A 178 -1.08 7.69 6.29
C VAL A 178 -0.69 9.15 6.19
N ASN A 179 0.47 9.44 5.62
CA ASN A 179 0.93 10.80 5.36
C ASN A 179 1.16 10.96 3.86
N VAL A 180 0.99 12.18 3.34
CA VAL A 180 1.35 12.54 1.97
C VAL A 180 2.57 13.43 2.02
N VAL A 181 3.60 13.03 1.29
CA VAL A 181 4.87 13.76 1.25
C VAL A 181 4.63 15.13 0.59
N PRO A 182 4.99 16.25 1.26
CA PRO A 182 4.83 17.58 0.69
C PRO A 182 5.62 17.76 -0.61
N ARG A 183 5.01 18.41 -1.61
CA ARG A 183 5.65 18.66 -2.92
C ARG A 183 6.56 19.90 -2.89
N THR A 184 7.52 19.94 -1.98
CA THR A 184 8.51 21.03 -1.90
C THR A 184 9.76 20.71 -2.74
N ILE A 185 10.45 21.74 -3.23
CA ILE A 185 11.73 21.58 -3.96
C ILE A 185 12.74 20.77 -3.13
N SER A 186 12.84 21.05 -1.83
CA SER A 186 13.71 20.31 -0.90
C SER A 186 13.38 18.82 -0.75
N VAL A 187 12.18 18.38 -1.14
CA VAL A 187 11.80 16.96 -1.17
C VAL A 187 12.18 16.34 -2.51
N GLN A 188 11.99 17.06 -3.62
CA GLN A 188 12.41 16.61 -4.95
C GLN A 188 13.93 16.40 -5.00
N ASP A 189 14.69 17.28 -4.35
CA ASP A 189 16.16 17.19 -4.26
C ASP A 189 16.66 16.07 -3.34
N LYS A 190 15.77 15.34 -2.63
CA LYS A 190 16.19 14.19 -1.83
C LYS A 190 16.49 13.01 -2.76
N GLU A 191 17.78 12.79 -3.01
CA GLU A 191 18.28 11.70 -3.87
C GLU A 191 17.61 10.35 -3.61
N TRP A 192 17.35 10.00 -2.35
CA TRP A 192 16.78 8.70 -1.97
C TRP A 192 15.30 8.51 -2.33
N LEU A 193 14.56 9.60 -2.62
CA LEU A 193 13.19 9.51 -3.16
C LEU A 193 13.18 9.29 -4.67
N GLU A 194 14.29 9.63 -5.35
CA GLU A 194 14.49 9.48 -6.79
C GLU A 194 13.30 10.04 -7.60
N ILE A 195 12.84 11.27 -7.32
CA ILE A 195 11.70 11.89 -8.01
C ILE A 195 12.21 12.94 -8.99
N ASP A 196 11.94 12.74 -10.29
CA ASP A 196 12.33 13.71 -11.32
C ASP A 196 11.39 14.92 -11.34
N CYS A 197 10.07 14.68 -11.26
CA CYS A 197 9.11 15.75 -11.11
C CYS A 197 7.76 15.31 -10.51
N PHE A 198 7.05 16.28 -9.93
CA PHE A 198 5.66 16.10 -9.53
C PHE A 198 4.69 16.66 -10.58
N TYR A 199 3.53 16.02 -10.76
CA TYR A 199 2.47 16.50 -11.66
C TYR A 199 1.06 16.28 -11.09
N GLY A 200 0.04 16.84 -11.76
CA GLY A 200 -1.37 16.68 -11.36
C GLY A 200 -1.71 17.34 -10.01
N GLU A 201 -2.88 16.98 -9.46
CA GLU A 201 -3.42 17.60 -8.25
C GLU A 201 -2.72 17.12 -6.97
N GLU A 202 -2.29 18.08 -6.13
CA GLU A 202 -1.64 17.83 -4.84
C GLU A 202 -2.65 17.41 -3.77
N ILE A 203 -2.36 16.29 -3.12
CA ILE A 203 -3.06 15.87 -1.92
C ILE A 203 -2.26 16.35 -0.71
N LYS A 204 -2.91 17.08 0.20
CA LYS A 204 -2.29 17.53 1.46
C LYS A 204 -2.91 16.78 2.62
N HIS A 205 -2.11 15.93 3.25
CA HIS A 205 -2.57 15.11 4.36
C HIS A 205 -1.40 14.66 5.23
N ILE A 206 -1.37 15.05 6.50
CA ILE A 206 -0.33 14.68 7.46
C ILE A 206 -1.02 14.38 8.78
N GLU A 207 -0.72 13.22 9.36
CA GLU A 207 -1.30 12.72 10.60
C GLU A 207 -0.24 12.61 11.70
N SER A 208 0.96 12.20 11.32
CA SER A 208 2.05 11.91 12.24
C SER A 208 2.65 13.20 12.78
N LYS A 209 2.73 13.31 14.11
CA LYS A 209 3.39 14.45 14.79
C LYS A 209 4.91 14.46 14.61
N ASN A 210 5.50 13.28 14.40
CA ASN A 210 6.92 13.09 14.12
C ASN A 210 7.07 12.39 12.76
N ILE A 211 7.40 13.16 11.71
CA ILE A 211 7.79 12.66 10.38
C ILE A 211 9.32 12.38 10.34
N ASN A 212 10.01 12.43 11.49
CA ASN A 212 11.47 12.30 11.58
C ASN A 212 12.03 10.95 11.09
N SER A 213 11.19 9.97 10.78
CA SER A 213 11.56 8.66 10.22
C SER A 213 12.05 8.74 8.76
N LEU A 214 11.63 9.73 7.96
CA LEU A 214 12.11 9.90 6.58
C LEU A 214 13.61 10.25 6.50
N ASP A 215 14.13 10.96 7.51
CA ASP A 215 15.55 11.36 7.54
C ASP A 215 16.43 10.38 8.36
N ASN A 216 15.82 9.55 9.23
CA ASN A 216 16.55 8.65 10.13
C ASN A 216 16.84 7.26 9.56
N LYS A 217 16.23 6.82 8.45
CA LYS A 217 16.52 5.51 7.82
C LYS A 217 17.73 5.54 6.85
N LYS A 218 18.65 6.48 7.03
CA LYS A 218 19.91 6.58 6.27
C LYS A 218 20.95 5.48 6.60
N ILE A 219 20.57 4.42 7.33
CA ILE A 219 21.48 3.38 7.81
C ILE A 219 20.74 2.05 7.73
N GLU A 220 20.85 1.35 6.58
CA GLU A 220 20.87 -0.13 6.46
C GLU A 220 20.71 -0.62 5.01
N THR A 221 20.29 0.23 4.05
CA THR A 221 20.23 -0.16 2.62
C THR A 221 21.56 -0.07 1.87
N ALA A 222 22.68 0.05 2.58
CA ALA A 222 24.03 0.00 2.02
C ALA A 222 24.89 -0.99 2.82
N SER A 223 24.58 -2.28 2.73
CA SER A 223 25.51 -3.38 3.03
C SER A 223 25.14 -4.62 2.22
#